data_AF-A0A8C3LUN0-F1
#
_entry.id   AF-A0A8C3LUN0-F1
#
_cell.length_a   1.000
_cell.length_b   1.000
_cell.length_c   1.000
_cell.angle_alpha   90.00
_cell.angle_beta   90.00
_cell.angle_gamma   90.00
#
_symmetry.space_group_name_H-M   'P 1'
#
loop_
_entity.id
_entity.type
_entity.pdbx_description
1 polymer ?
#
loop_
_entity_poly.entity_id
_entity_poly.type
_entity_poly.pdbx_seq_one_letter_code
_entity_poly.pdbx_strand_id
1 'polypeptide(L)'
;MRSLLSHLGKCNCRLVSLSIKHLELDRLVWKNIVRAQFIKNLGTFLKRMSKQLNYLNLKGARVTLEEGCELLNSLSCLTNKSFISELNIEDFFSLHLPVYSSTLFHHTVSKFHSLVILTFNYNCVSDELLDNLCKNSAHSLRTLNIKCHIHDPHGQVVWGMSWANLAKRAPKLNVNFYFERVMKHDHLARILLVEIPVRSISLRSCYFRDPDWMMRPTLTNILPAYWHVLQKLTLEVNNGNELLDDELLQLILSCRKLFFLKVWAFLSVTFVERLLHNRAERKCFLTTIKVRIYTSRRETSEEEQLLRTIYKKFKNLIDSELNYFVITYPLV
;
A
#
# COMPACT_ATOMS: atom_id res chain seq x y z
N MET A 1 14.43 26.04 -12.76
CA MET A 1 13.22 25.23 -12.96
C MET A 1 12.50 25.53 -14.28
N ARG A 2 12.04 26.77 -14.55
CA ARG A 2 11.37 27.12 -15.83
C ARG A 2 12.25 26.81 -17.05
N SER A 3 13.53 27.18 -17.01
CA SER A 3 14.51 26.86 -18.04
C SER A 3 14.62 25.35 -18.26
N LEU A 4 14.79 24.56 -17.19
CA LEU A 4 14.88 23.09 -17.23
C LEU A 4 13.64 22.44 -17.87
N LEU A 5 12.44 22.71 -17.36
CA LEU A 5 11.20 22.12 -17.90
C LEU A 5 10.94 22.58 -19.34
N SER A 6 11.26 23.84 -19.65
CA SER A 6 11.15 24.34 -21.02
C SER A 6 12.15 23.69 -21.96
N HIS A 7 13.36 23.37 -21.49
CA HIS A 7 14.40 22.71 -22.27
C HIS A 7 14.02 21.25 -22.54
N LEU A 8 13.61 20.51 -21.50
CA LEU A 8 13.06 19.15 -21.65
C LEU A 8 11.87 19.11 -22.60
N GLY A 9 11.02 20.13 -22.58
CA GLY A 9 9.88 20.23 -23.49
C GLY A 9 10.22 20.66 -24.92
N LYS A 10 11.36 21.32 -25.16
CA LYS A 10 11.80 21.81 -26.48
C LYS A 10 12.63 20.78 -27.24
N CYS A 11 13.36 19.91 -26.55
CA CYS A 11 14.30 18.97 -27.18
C CYS A 11 13.64 17.77 -27.88
N ASN A 12 12.33 17.82 -28.19
CA ASN A 12 11.55 16.72 -28.76
C ASN A 12 11.78 15.38 -28.01
N CYS A 13 12.05 15.49 -26.71
CA CYS A 13 12.33 14.35 -25.85
C CYS A 13 11.07 13.48 -25.82
N ARG A 14 11.18 12.24 -26.32
CA ARG A 14 10.16 11.20 -26.18
C ARG A 14 10.07 10.75 -24.72
N LEU A 15 9.72 11.66 -23.81
CA LEU A 15 9.73 11.40 -22.38
C LEU A 15 8.55 10.50 -22.04
N VAL A 16 8.82 9.22 -21.86
CA VAL A 16 7.83 8.19 -21.52
C VAL A 16 7.56 8.14 -20.01
N SER A 17 8.49 8.60 -19.18
CA SER A 17 8.40 8.50 -17.72
C SER A 17 8.91 9.77 -17.03
N LEU A 18 8.13 10.27 -16.06
CA LEU A 18 8.52 11.37 -15.19
C LEU A 18 8.30 10.98 -13.72
N SER A 19 9.32 11.17 -12.90
CA SER A 19 9.25 10.97 -11.46
C SER A 19 9.82 12.17 -10.72
N ILE A 20 8.97 12.87 -9.96
CA ILE A 20 9.36 13.95 -9.06
C ILE A 20 8.69 13.64 -7.71
N LYS A 21 9.49 13.26 -6.71
CA LYS A 21 8.99 12.78 -5.42
C LYS A 21 9.33 13.76 -4.31
N HIS A 22 8.51 13.74 -3.25
CA HIS A 22 8.76 14.42 -1.99
C HIS A 22 9.08 15.90 -2.16
N LEU A 23 8.31 16.59 -3.02
CA LEU A 23 8.43 18.04 -3.17
C LEU A 23 7.97 18.77 -1.91
N GLU A 24 6.98 18.20 -1.20
CA GLU A 24 6.45 18.73 0.06
C GLU A 24 6.10 20.24 -0.06
N LEU A 25 5.29 20.56 -1.07
CA LEU A 25 4.94 21.93 -1.47
C LEU A 25 4.12 22.70 -0.42
N ASP A 26 3.64 22.01 0.60
CA ASP A 26 3.00 22.55 1.79
C ASP A 26 3.99 23.13 2.81
N ARG A 27 5.29 22.80 2.71
CA ARG A 27 6.32 23.31 3.64
C ARG A 27 6.62 24.79 3.43
N LEU A 28 6.90 25.48 4.54
CA LEU A 28 7.22 26.93 4.59
C LEU A 28 8.41 27.36 3.71
N VAL A 29 9.31 26.44 3.36
CA VAL A 29 10.43 26.71 2.45
C VAL A 29 9.96 27.13 1.05
N TRP A 30 8.77 26.67 0.64
CA TRP A 30 8.13 27.06 -0.60
C TRP A 30 7.42 28.39 -0.44
N LYS A 31 8.13 29.49 -0.70
CA LYS A 31 7.51 30.82 -0.84
C LYS A 31 6.38 30.76 -1.86
N ASN A 32 5.22 31.33 -1.53
CA ASN A 32 3.98 31.24 -2.33
C ASN A 32 4.19 31.53 -3.83
N ILE A 33 4.94 32.59 -4.15
CA ILE A 33 5.23 32.97 -5.55
C ILE A 33 6.02 31.88 -6.28
N VAL A 34 7.02 31.31 -5.62
CA VAL A 34 7.87 30.24 -6.20
C VAL A 34 7.05 28.96 -6.37
N ARG A 35 6.22 28.61 -5.39
CA ARG A 35 5.30 27.46 -5.44
C ARG A 35 4.33 27.57 -6.61
N ALA A 36 3.59 28.67 -6.69
CA ALA A 36 2.63 28.90 -7.76
C ALA A 36 3.29 28.88 -9.14
N GLN A 37 4.46 29.51 -9.28
CA GLN A 37 5.21 29.51 -10.52
C GLN A 37 5.72 28.12 -10.89
N PHE A 38 6.13 27.31 -9.91
CA PHE A 38 6.55 25.93 -10.12
C PHE A 38 5.38 25.06 -10.61
N ILE A 39 4.24 25.09 -9.93
CA ILE A 39 3.02 24.34 -10.28
C ILE A 39 2.57 24.70 -11.71
N LYS A 40 2.50 26.00 -12.03
CA LYS A 40 2.15 26.47 -13.37
C LYS A 40 3.11 25.94 -14.45
N ASN A 41 4.41 25.95 -14.18
CA ASN A 41 5.41 25.46 -15.13
C ASN A 41 5.31 23.93 -15.29
N LEU A 42 5.07 23.20 -14.21
CA LEU A 42 4.88 21.76 -14.23
C LEU A 42 3.61 21.40 -15.02
N GLY A 43 2.48 22.05 -14.77
CA GLY A 43 1.24 21.85 -15.53
C GLY A 43 1.43 22.13 -17.03
N THR A 44 2.12 23.22 -17.37
CA THR A 44 2.47 23.54 -18.77
C THR A 44 3.32 22.45 -19.41
N PHE A 45 4.28 21.90 -18.67
CA PHE A 45 5.12 20.80 -19.14
C PHE A 45 4.32 19.51 -19.34
N LEU A 46 3.52 19.11 -18.34
CA LEU A 46 2.66 17.93 -18.40
C LEU A 46 1.66 18.01 -19.55
N LYS A 47 1.09 19.19 -19.80
CA LYS A 47 0.20 19.42 -20.96
C LYS A 47 0.89 19.12 -22.29
N ARG A 48 2.16 19.54 -22.45
CA ARG A 48 2.95 19.27 -23.66
C ARG A 48 3.30 17.78 -23.81
N MET A 49 3.61 17.11 -22.70
CA MET A 49 4.02 15.70 -22.68
C MET A 49 2.85 14.70 -22.66
N SER A 50 1.61 15.18 -22.50
CA SER A 50 0.39 14.38 -22.30
C SER A 50 0.18 13.22 -23.29
N LYS A 51 0.63 13.36 -24.55
CA LYS A 51 0.49 12.33 -25.59
C LYS A 51 1.53 11.21 -25.52
N GLN A 52 2.65 11.41 -24.83
CA GLN A 52 3.80 10.50 -24.83
C GLN A 52 4.09 9.92 -23.44
N LEU A 53 3.70 10.65 -22.39
CA LEU A 53 3.97 10.24 -21.02
C LEU A 53 3.11 9.02 -20.65
N ASN A 54 3.78 7.92 -20.33
CA ASN A 54 3.17 6.66 -19.92
C ASN A 54 3.19 6.49 -18.39
N TYR A 55 4.21 7.02 -17.72
CA TYR A 55 4.42 6.95 -16.28
C TYR A 55 4.56 8.34 -15.67
N LEU A 56 3.78 8.62 -14.62
CA LEU A 56 3.91 9.83 -13.81
C LEU A 56 3.93 9.47 -12.32
N ASN A 57 4.97 9.95 -11.63
CA ASN A 57 5.08 9.84 -10.19
C ASN A 57 5.26 11.21 -9.55
N LEU A 58 4.26 11.62 -8.77
CA LEU A 58 4.23 12.85 -7.98
C LEU A 58 4.08 12.54 -6.48
N LYS A 59 4.59 11.38 -6.05
CA LYS A 59 4.49 10.94 -4.65
C LYS A 59 5.02 12.02 -3.70
N GLY A 60 4.28 12.35 -2.66
CA GLY A 60 4.71 13.32 -1.65
C GLY A 60 4.80 14.75 -2.17
N ALA A 61 4.07 15.12 -3.23
CA ALA A 61 4.04 16.49 -3.71
C ALA A 61 3.40 17.46 -2.70
N ARG A 62 2.40 16.99 -1.93
CA ARG A 62 1.64 17.75 -0.93
C ARG A 62 1.12 19.09 -1.45
N VAL A 63 0.31 19.02 -2.52
CA VAL A 63 -0.38 20.17 -3.12
C VAL A 63 -1.81 20.31 -2.58
N THR A 64 -2.43 21.48 -2.76
CA THR A 64 -3.87 21.62 -2.48
C THR A 64 -4.69 20.77 -3.46
N LEU A 65 -5.97 20.59 -3.16
CA LEU A 65 -6.90 19.86 -4.01
C LEU A 65 -6.99 20.48 -5.42
N GLU A 66 -7.10 21.80 -5.50
CA GLU A 66 -7.23 22.56 -6.73
C GLU A 66 -5.95 22.49 -7.56
N GLU A 67 -4.81 22.80 -6.94
CA GLU A 67 -3.48 22.71 -7.56
C GLU A 67 -3.22 21.29 -8.09
N GLY A 68 -3.54 20.27 -7.29
CA GLY A 68 -3.36 18.88 -7.67
C GLY A 68 -4.26 18.45 -8.81
N CYS A 69 -5.53 18.84 -8.79
CA CYS A 69 -6.45 18.55 -9.89
C CYS A 69 -6.08 19.30 -11.16
N GLU A 70 -5.58 20.54 -11.08
CA GLU A 70 -5.07 21.29 -12.24
C GLU A 70 -3.87 20.57 -12.90
N LEU A 71 -2.92 20.10 -12.08
CA LEU A 71 -1.76 19.34 -12.55
C LEU A 71 -2.17 18.03 -13.24
N LEU A 72 -3.08 17.27 -12.63
CA LEU A 72 -3.58 16.02 -13.23
C LEU A 72 -4.40 16.29 -14.49
N ASN A 73 -5.25 17.33 -14.51
CA ASN A 73 -6.01 17.72 -15.69
C ASN A 73 -5.12 18.15 -16.86
N SER A 74 -3.92 18.69 -16.59
CA SER A 74 -2.96 19.04 -17.64
C SER A 74 -2.64 17.86 -18.56
N LEU A 75 -2.67 16.63 -18.05
CA LEU A 75 -2.41 15.39 -18.79
C LEU A 75 -3.54 15.00 -19.76
N SER A 76 -4.72 15.58 -19.60
CA SER A 76 -5.89 15.30 -20.45
C SER A 76 -6.32 16.51 -21.29
N CYS A 77 -5.69 17.67 -21.08
CA CYS A 77 -6.13 18.95 -21.62
C CYS A 77 -6.23 18.99 -23.16
N LEU A 78 -5.44 18.20 -23.89
CA LEU A 78 -5.44 18.21 -25.36
C LEU A 78 -6.49 17.29 -26.00
N THR A 79 -6.94 16.24 -25.31
CA THR A 79 -7.82 15.21 -25.91
C THR A 79 -9.03 14.88 -25.04
N ASN A 80 -9.18 15.58 -23.91
CA ASN A 80 -10.08 15.26 -22.80
C ASN A 80 -9.88 13.84 -22.23
N LYS A 81 -8.77 13.19 -22.59
CA LYS A 81 -8.37 11.85 -22.15
C LYS A 81 -6.89 11.84 -21.83
N SER A 82 -6.53 11.10 -20.80
CA SER A 82 -5.16 10.77 -20.43
C SER A 82 -4.91 9.30 -20.74
N PHE A 83 -3.78 9.02 -21.40
CA PHE A 83 -3.34 7.68 -21.78
C PHE A 83 -2.21 7.15 -20.88
N ILE A 84 -1.96 7.83 -19.76
CA ILE A 84 -1.02 7.34 -18.75
C ILE A 84 -1.48 5.96 -18.27
N SER A 85 -0.54 5.01 -18.25
CA SER A 85 -0.78 3.68 -17.70
C SER A 85 -0.39 3.57 -16.24
N GLU A 86 0.60 4.34 -15.79
CA GLU A 86 1.08 4.28 -14.42
C GLU A 86 1.05 5.65 -13.76
N LEU A 87 0.21 5.80 -12.74
CA LEU A 87 0.07 7.02 -11.97
C LEU A 87 0.35 6.75 -10.49
N ASN A 88 1.32 7.48 -9.94
CA ASN A 88 1.59 7.48 -8.50
C ASN A 88 1.36 8.88 -7.92
N ILE A 89 0.30 8.96 -7.12
CA ILE A 89 -0.15 10.13 -6.36
C ILE A 89 -0.26 9.80 -4.86
N GLU A 90 0.56 8.89 -4.35
CA GLU A 90 0.69 8.65 -2.90
C GLU A 90 1.18 9.92 -2.20
N ASP A 91 0.54 10.33 -1.12
CA ASP A 91 0.80 11.59 -0.40
C ASP A 91 0.85 12.82 -1.32
N PHE A 92 0.11 12.79 -2.43
CA PHE A 92 0.11 13.87 -3.43
C PHE A 92 -0.64 15.10 -2.93
N PHE A 93 -1.81 14.91 -2.32
CA PHE A 93 -2.56 15.98 -1.68
C PHE A 93 -2.04 16.24 -0.27
N SER A 94 -2.19 17.47 0.21
CA SER A 94 -1.88 17.80 1.61
C SER A 94 -2.67 16.93 2.59
N LEU A 95 -2.11 16.75 3.78
CA LEU A 95 -2.68 15.89 4.83
C LEU A 95 -4.09 16.35 5.24
N HIS A 96 -4.88 15.41 5.77
CA HIS A 96 -6.22 15.64 6.30
C HIS A 96 -7.31 16.03 5.28
N LEU A 97 -7.01 16.09 3.99
CA LEU A 97 -8.01 16.42 2.97
C LEU A 97 -8.95 15.23 2.69
N PRO A 98 -10.28 15.40 2.80
CA PRO A 98 -11.26 14.37 2.42
C PRO A 98 -11.46 14.35 0.90
N VAL A 99 -10.43 13.92 0.15
CA VAL A 99 -10.43 13.95 -1.32
C VAL A 99 -11.57 13.12 -1.93
N TYR A 100 -12.01 12.07 -1.25
CA TYR A 100 -13.11 11.20 -1.62
C TYR A 100 -14.45 11.91 -1.80
N SER A 101 -14.65 13.10 -1.22
CA SER A 101 -15.89 13.88 -1.38
C SER A 101 -15.79 14.94 -2.48
N SER A 102 -14.63 15.07 -3.14
CA SER A 102 -14.38 16.12 -4.13
C SER A 102 -14.90 15.75 -5.51
N THR A 103 -15.91 16.48 -5.97
CA THR A 103 -16.39 16.41 -7.36
C THR A 103 -15.32 16.80 -8.37
N LEU A 104 -14.45 17.76 -8.02
CA LEU A 104 -13.32 18.19 -8.85
C LEU A 104 -12.33 17.03 -9.05
N PHE A 105 -12.03 16.28 -7.99
CA PHE A 105 -11.17 15.11 -8.08
C PHE A 105 -11.80 14.02 -8.93
N HIS A 106 -13.07 13.69 -8.69
CA HIS A 106 -13.80 12.68 -9.48
C HIS A 106 -13.82 13.03 -10.98
N HIS A 107 -14.11 14.30 -11.32
CA HIS A 107 -14.06 14.76 -12.70
C HIS A 107 -12.66 14.64 -13.29
N THR A 108 -11.63 14.96 -12.52
CA THR A 108 -10.23 14.87 -12.97
C THR A 108 -9.83 13.42 -13.25
N VAL A 109 -10.14 12.49 -12.35
CA VAL A 109 -9.80 11.07 -12.51
C VAL A 109 -10.61 10.40 -13.62
N SER A 110 -11.83 10.87 -13.89
CA SER A 110 -12.66 10.38 -15.00
C SER A 110 -11.98 10.50 -16.38
N LYS A 111 -10.95 11.35 -16.49
CA LYS A 111 -10.22 11.55 -17.75
C LYS A 111 -9.15 10.49 -18.00
N PHE A 112 -8.83 9.61 -17.04
CA PHE A 112 -7.80 8.58 -17.20
C PHE A 112 -8.40 7.26 -17.71
N HIS A 113 -8.03 6.86 -18.93
CA HIS A 113 -8.69 5.78 -19.68
C HIS A 113 -7.81 4.55 -19.95
N SER A 114 -6.59 4.52 -19.42
CA SER A 114 -5.63 3.46 -19.74
C SER A 114 -4.81 3.05 -18.52
N LEU A 115 -5.29 3.33 -17.31
CA LEU A 115 -4.55 3.03 -16.10
C LEU A 115 -4.38 1.50 -15.98
N VAL A 116 -3.13 1.11 -15.76
CA VAL A 116 -2.68 -0.24 -15.44
C VAL A 116 -2.33 -0.30 -13.96
N ILE A 117 -1.60 0.72 -13.46
CA ILE A 117 -1.22 0.85 -12.05
C ILE A 117 -1.63 2.24 -11.53
N LEU A 118 -2.37 2.27 -10.43
CA LEU A 118 -2.68 3.49 -9.70
C LEU A 118 -2.24 3.35 -8.24
N THR A 119 -1.45 4.31 -7.76
CA THR A 119 -0.95 4.36 -6.38
C THR A 119 -1.39 5.65 -5.72
N PHE A 120 -2.10 5.57 -4.59
CA PHE A 120 -2.81 6.70 -3.99
C PHE A 120 -3.17 6.42 -2.51
N ASN A 121 -3.68 7.43 -1.80
CA ASN A 121 -4.08 7.30 -0.39
C ASN A 121 -5.58 6.93 -0.27
N TYR A 122 -5.95 6.28 0.83
CA TYR A 122 -7.33 5.84 1.09
C TYR A 122 -8.31 7.00 1.13
N ASN A 123 -7.88 8.20 1.55
CA ASN A 123 -8.69 9.42 1.52
C ASN A 123 -9.17 9.84 0.13
N CYS A 124 -8.72 9.19 -0.95
CA CYS A 124 -9.25 9.42 -2.30
C CYS A 124 -10.26 8.33 -2.74
N VAL A 125 -10.41 7.23 -1.98
CA VAL A 125 -11.31 6.11 -2.33
C VAL A 125 -12.76 6.52 -2.08
N SER A 126 -13.59 6.41 -3.11
CA SER A 126 -15.04 6.65 -3.12
C SER A 126 -15.71 5.73 -4.14
N ASP A 127 -17.04 5.56 -4.06
CA ASP A 127 -17.78 4.80 -5.07
C ASP A 127 -17.66 5.45 -6.46
N GLU A 128 -17.63 6.78 -6.52
CA GLU A 128 -17.42 7.54 -7.76
C GLU A 128 -16.03 7.29 -8.36
N LEU A 129 -14.98 7.18 -7.54
CA LEU A 129 -13.66 6.78 -8.03
C LEU A 129 -13.72 5.38 -8.63
N LEU A 130 -14.31 4.42 -7.92
CA LEU A 130 -14.39 3.03 -8.38
C LEU A 130 -15.21 2.90 -9.67
N ASP A 131 -16.32 3.63 -9.78
CA ASP A 131 -17.14 3.68 -11.00
C ASP A 131 -16.39 4.31 -12.18
N ASN A 132 -15.62 5.38 -11.96
CA ASN A 132 -14.76 5.97 -12.98
C ASN A 132 -13.68 4.98 -13.47
N LEU A 133 -13.00 4.29 -12.56
CA LEU A 133 -12.00 3.27 -12.91
C LEU A 133 -12.63 2.11 -13.69
N CYS A 134 -13.83 1.71 -13.27
CA CYS A 134 -14.65 0.68 -13.89
C CYS A 134 -15.05 1.05 -15.34
N LYS A 135 -15.50 2.28 -15.57
CA LYS A 135 -15.89 2.78 -16.89
C LYS A 135 -14.70 2.96 -17.83
N ASN A 136 -13.61 3.52 -17.31
CA ASN A 136 -12.56 4.06 -18.17
C ASN A 136 -11.34 3.15 -18.28
N SER A 137 -11.02 2.36 -17.26
CA SER A 137 -9.76 1.61 -17.17
C SER A 137 -9.92 0.12 -16.85
N ALA A 138 -11.14 -0.44 -16.74
CA ALA A 138 -11.33 -1.83 -16.30
C ALA A 138 -10.59 -2.89 -17.13
N HIS A 139 -10.45 -2.67 -18.45
CA HIS A 139 -9.78 -3.60 -19.35
C HIS A 139 -8.24 -3.64 -19.13
N SER A 140 -7.66 -2.49 -18.77
CA SER A 140 -6.21 -2.31 -18.58
C SER A 140 -5.78 -2.46 -17.12
N LEU A 141 -6.63 -2.12 -16.15
CA LEU A 141 -6.27 -2.02 -14.75
C LEU A 141 -5.80 -3.36 -14.18
N ARG A 142 -4.63 -3.35 -13.54
CA ARG A 142 -3.99 -4.53 -12.94
C ARG A 142 -3.66 -4.35 -11.48
N THR A 143 -3.35 -3.13 -11.03
CA THR A 143 -2.90 -2.92 -9.65
C THR A 143 -3.38 -1.60 -9.08
N LEU A 144 -4.01 -1.68 -7.91
CA LEU A 144 -4.21 -0.54 -7.02
C LEU A 144 -3.29 -0.69 -5.81
N ASN A 145 -2.50 0.35 -5.53
CA ASN A 145 -1.73 0.45 -4.30
C ASN A 145 -2.37 1.55 -3.44
N ILE A 146 -2.89 1.17 -2.28
CA ILE A 146 -3.67 2.06 -1.42
C ILE A 146 -2.93 2.21 -0.09
N LYS A 147 -2.48 3.43 0.19
CA LYS A 147 -1.89 3.79 1.48
C LYS A 147 -2.99 4.30 2.42
N CYS A 148 -3.05 3.77 3.63
CA CYS A 148 -3.93 4.22 4.69
C CYS A 148 -3.08 4.74 5.83
N HIS A 149 -3.16 6.03 6.14
CA HIS A 149 -2.36 6.64 7.21
C HIS A 149 -3.27 7.17 8.31
N ILE A 150 -2.90 7.05 9.59
CA ILE A 150 -3.74 7.48 10.72
C ILE A 150 -4.24 8.94 10.65
N HIS A 151 -3.51 9.82 9.98
CA HIS A 151 -3.86 11.22 9.82
C HIS A 151 -4.77 11.49 8.60
N ASP A 152 -4.95 10.52 7.72
CA ASP A 152 -5.87 10.65 6.61
C ASP A 152 -7.31 10.42 7.09
N PRO A 153 -8.31 11.12 6.53
CA PRO A 153 -9.70 10.86 6.86
C PRO A 153 -10.11 9.48 6.32
N HIS A 154 -10.79 8.71 7.18
CA HIS A 154 -11.30 7.36 6.89
C HIS A 154 -12.83 7.25 7.08
N GLY A 155 -13.51 8.39 7.14
CA GLY A 155 -14.95 8.45 7.48
C GLY A 155 -15.89 8.05 6.34
N GLN A 156 -15.37 7.90 5.12
CA GLN A 156 -16.17 7.49 3.97
C GLN A 156 -16.68 6.06 4.11
N VAL A 157 -17.90 5.85 3.63
CA VAL A 157 -18.49 4.52 3.46
C VAL A 157 -18.42 4.20 1.97
N VAL A 158 -17.63 3.19 1.62
CA VAL A 158 -17.51 2.70 0.24
C VAL A 158 -18.24 1.37 0.18
N TRP A 159 -19.13 1.19 -0.79
CA TRP A 159 -19.98 0.00 -0.83
C TRP A 159 -19.21 -1.20 -1.38
N GLY A 160 -19.37 -2.36 -0.74
CA GLY A 160 -18.82 -3.64 -1.24
C GLY A 160 -19.27 -3.94 -2.68
N MET A 161 -20.47 -3.51 -3.07
CA MET A 161 -21.00 -3.65 -4.43
C MET A 161 -20.16 -2.89 -5.47
N SER A 162 -19.64 -1.71 -5.13
CA SER A 162 -18.79 -0.91 -6.03
C SER A 162 -17.45 -1.62 -6.27
N TRP A 163 -16.86 -2.18 -5.21
CA TRP A 163 -15.67 -3.02 -5.31
C TRP A 163 -15.92 -4.29 -6.11
N ALA A 164 -17.03 -4.99 -5.86
CA ALA A 164 -17.42 -6.18 -6.59
C ALA A 164 -17.61 -5.89 -8.09
N ASN A 165 -18.25 -4.78 -8.44
CA ASN A 165 -18.44 -4.37 -9.83
C ASN A 165 -17.10 -4.09 -10.53
N LEU A 166 -16.18 -3.37 -9.86
CA LEU A 166 -14.85 -3.13 -10.39
C LEU A 166 -14.06 -4.45 -10.57
N ALA A 167 -14.04 -5.32 -9.56
CA ALA A 167 -13.35 -6.61 -9.62
C ALA A 167 -13.91 -7.51 -10.73
N LYS A 168 -15.23 -7.51 -10.93
CA LYS A 168 -15.90 -8.26 -12.00
C LYS A 168 -15.48 -7.76 -13.40
N ARG A 169 -15.38 -6.44 -13.59
CA ARG A 169 -15.01 -5.85 -14.89
C ARG A 169 -13.50 -5.81 -15.14
N ALA A 170 -12.70 -5.82 -14.08
CA ALA A 170 -11.24 -5.88 -14.12
C ALA A 170 -10.74 -7.19 -13.47
N PRO A 171 -10.92 -8.36 -14.11
CA PRO A 171 -10.65 -9.66 -13.48
C PRO A 171 -9.17 -9.94 -13.18
N LYS A 172 -8.24 -9.13 -13.72
CA LYS A 172 -6.80 -9.22 -13.42
C LYS A 172 -6.35 -8.20 -12.36
N LEU A 173 -7.29 -7.51 -11.73
CA LEU A 173 -7.02 -6.51 -10.70
C LEU A 173 -6.47 -7.18 -9.43
N ASN A 174 -5.41 -6.57 -8.89
CA ASN A 174 -4.88 -6.88 -7.57
C ASN A 174 -4.88 -5.59 -6.74
N VAL A 175 -5.30 -5.67 -5.48
CA VAL A 175 -5.25 -4.54 -4.55
C VAL A 175 -4.20 -4.80 -3.47
N ASN A 176 -3.34 -3.82 -3.24
CA ASN A 176 -2.32 -3.86 -2.20
C ASN A 176 -2.60 -2.73 -1.19
N PHE A 177 -2.74 -3.08 0.08
CA PHE A 177 -2.93 -2.11 1.16
C PHE A 177 -1.66 -1.92 2.00
N TYR A 178 -1.38 -0.67 2.33
CA TYR A 178 -0.31 -0.24 3.23
C TYR A 178 -0.89 0.62 4.34
N PHE A 179 -1.13 0.02 5.50
CA PHE A 179 -1.63 0.71 6.68
C PHE A 179 -0.46 1.16 7.56
N GLU A 180 -0.41 2.46 7.80
CA GLU A 180 0.55 3.11 8.68
C GLU A 180 -0.20 3.67 9.88
N ARG A 181 0.03 3.07 11.05
CA ARG A 181 -0.58 3.43 12.34
C ARG A 181 -2.11 3.30 12.40
N VAL A 182 -2.73 2.62 11.43
CA VAL A 182 -4.16 2.24 11.46
C VAL A 182 -4.29 0.81 11.97
N MET A 183 -4.42 0.63 13.29
CA MET A 183 -4.39 -0.70 13.93
C MET A 183 -5.74 -1.16 14.48
N LYS A 184 -6.69 -0.24 14.72
CA LYS A 184 -7.98 -0.56 15.32
C LYS A 184 -8.82 -1.45 14.39
N HIS A 185 -9.34 -2.54 14.96
CA HIS A 185 -10.15 -3.51 14.23
C HIS A 185 -11.29 -2.85 13.46
N ASP A 186 -12.10 -2.00 14.10
CA ASP A 186 -13.26 -1.36 13.47
C ASP A 186 -12.88 -0.46 12.29
N HIS A 187 -11.71 0.19 12.35
CA HIS A 187 -11.21 1.00 11.23
C HIS A 187 -10.79 0.09 10.07
N LEU A 188 -10.09 -1.00 10.36
CA LEU A 188 -9.69 -1.97 9.35
C LEU A 188 -10.89 -2.66 8.72
N ALA A 189 -11.90 -3.05 9.51
CA ALA A 189 -13.12 -3.71 9.03
C ALA A 189 -13.91 -2.83 8.04
N ARG A 190 -13.91 -1.51 8.24
CA ARG A 190 -14.55 -0.56 7.33
C ARG A 190 -13.82 -0.41 5.99
N ILE A 191 -12.51 -0.65 5.96
CA ILE A 191 -11.66 -0.46 4.78
C ILE A 191 -11.49 -1.77 4.01
N LEU A 192 -11.28 -2.87 4.72
CA LEU A 192 -10.98 -4.20 4.18
C LEU A 192 -12.27 -4.99 3.95
N LEU A 193 -12.96 -4.68 2.86
CA LEU A 193 -14.17 -5.39 2.43
C LEU A 193 -13.84 -6.67 1.65
N VAL A 194 -14.61 -7.74 1.89
CA VAL A 194 -14.37 -9.08 1.33
C VAL A 194 -14.43 -9.12 -0.20
N GLU A 195 -15.15 -8.19 -0.82
CA GLU A 195 -15.28 -8.06 -2.27
C GLU A 195 -14.01 -7.55 -2.95
N ILE A 196 -13.04 -7.03 -2.19
CA ILE A 196 -11.81 -6.48 -2.71
C ILE A 196 -10.84 -7.63 -3.06
N PRO A 197 -10.25 -7.68 -4.26
CA PRO A 197 -9.26 -8.70 -4.63
C PRO A 197 -7.89 -8.37 -4.02
N VAL A 198 -7.80 -8.46 -2.69
CA VAL A 198 -6.61 -8.07 -1.92
C VAL A 198 -5.51 -9.10 -2.09
N ARG A 199 -4.41 -8.66 -2.71
CA ARG A 199 -3.20 -9.46 -2.93
C ARG A 199 -2.20 -9.30 -1.79
N SER A 200 -2.07 -8.10 -1.24
CA SER A 200 -1.05 -7.78 -0.24
C SER A 200 -1.61 -6.87 0.85
N ILE A 201 -1.30 -7.19 2.10
CA ILE A 201 -1.61 -6.34 3.27
C ILE A 201 -0.33 -6.09 4.05
N SER A 202 -0.04 -4.82 4.31
CA SER A 202 1.04 -4.38 5.21
C SER A 202 0.46 -3.53 6.33
N LEU A 203 0.46 -4.04 7.56
CA LEU A 203 0.05 -3.33 8.78
C LEU A 203 1.31 -2.94 9.56
N ARG A 204 1.58 -1.64 9.75
CA ARG A 204 2.75 -1.15 10.51
C ARG A 204 2.37 -0.15 11.59
N SER A 205 2.66 -0.45 12.86
CA SER A 205 2.37 0.45 13.99
C SER A 205 3.42 1.56 14.18
N CYS A 206 4.62 1.45 13.60
CA CYS A 206 5.68 2.45 13.63
C CYS A 206 6.08 2.92 15.06
N TYR A 207 6.34 1.99 15.99
CA TYR A 207 6.73 2.28 17.39
C TYR A 207 5.71 3.10 18.21
N PHE A 208 4.51 3.30 17.69
CA PHE A 208 3.45 3.99 18.42
C PHE A 208 2.83 3.04 19.45
N ARG A 209 2.96 3.37 20.74
CA ARG A 209 2.27 2.68 21.85
C ARG A 209 0.89 3.32 22.04
N ASP A 210 -0.06 2.97 21.18
CA ASP A 210 -1.48 3.15 21.50
C ASP A 210 -1.91 1.92 22.33
N PRO A 211 -2.37 2.10 23.58
CA PRO A 211 -2.70 0.99 24.46
C PRO A 211 -4.00 0.25 24.07
N ASP A 212 -4.85 0.84 23.23
CA ASP A 212 -6.25 0.42 23.10
C ASP A 212 -6.57 -0.34 21.80
N TRP A 213 -5.58 -0.89 21.10
CA TRP A 213 -5.82 -1.73 19.92
C TRP A 213 -5.38 -3.18 20.13
N MET A 214 -6.24 -4.07 19.64
CA MET A 214 -6.05 -5.52 19.63
C MET A 214 -5.95 -5.99 18.18
N MET A 215 -4.90 -6.76 17.86
CA MET A 215 -4.69 -7.29 16.51
C MET A 215 -5.41 -8.63 16.31
N ARG A 216 -5.59 -9.38 17.39
CA ARG A 216 -6.26 -10.69 17.40
C ARG A 216 -7.57 -10.71 16.58
N PRO A 217 -8.56 -9.80 16.79
CA PRO A 217 -9.80 -9.80 16.01
C PRO A 217 -9.58 -9.58 14.50
N THR A 218 -8.58 -8.79 14.12
CA THR A 218 -8.23 -8.58 12.70
C THR A 218 -7.68 -9.86 12.08
N LEU A 219 -6.82 -10.60 12.80
CA LEU A 219 -6.26 -11.87 12.34
C LEU A 219 -7.31 -12.98 12.24
N THR A 220 -8.30 -13.00 13.14
CA THR A 220 -9.32 -14.07 13.19
C THR A 220 -10.56 -13.78 12.35
N ASN A 221 -10.94 -12.51 12.16
CA ASN A 221 -12.22 -12.16 11.56
C ASN A 221 -12.10 -11.50 10.19
N ILE A 222 -11.06 -10.68 9.95
CA ILE A 222 -10.92 -9.90 8.70
C ILE A 222 -10.02 -10.63 7.71
N LEU A 223 -8.77 -10.90 8.10
CA LEU A 223 -7.77 -11.44 7.18
C LEU A 223 -8.15 -12.82 6.59
N PRO A 224 -8.81 -13.73 7.33
CA PRO A 224 -9.22 -15.01 6.78
C PRO A 224 -10.19 -14.90 5.61
N ALA A 225 -10.94 -13.80 5.47
CA ALA A 225 -11.82 -13.57 4.32
C ALA A 225 -11.07 -13.59 2.98
N TYR A 226 -9.77 -13.26 3.00
CA TYR A 226 -8.90 -13.21 1.82
C TYR A 226 -8.12 -14.51 1.56
N TRP A 227 -8.49 -15.63 2.20
CA TRP A 227 -7.75 -16.90 2.14
C TRP A 227 -7.41 -17.40 0.72
N HIS A 228 -8.23 -17.04 -0.27
CA HIS A 228 -8.13 -17.49 -1.66
C HIS A 228 -7.34 -16.52 -2.58
N VAL A 229 -7.03 -15.31 -2.11
CA VAL A 229 -6.37 -14.23 -2.89
C VAL A 229 -5.11 -13.67 -2.24
N LEU A 230 -5.02 -13.68 -0.90
CA LEU A 230 -3.91 -13.08 -0.17
C LEU A 230 -2.61 -13.82 -0.48
N GLN A 231 -1.61 -13.07 -0.91
CA GLN A 231 -0.31 -13.56 -1.33
C GLN A 231 0.84 -13.08 -0.44
N LYS A 232 0.71 -11.88 0.11
CA LYS A 232 1.74 -11.24 0.93
C LYS A 232 1.14 -10.65 2.19
N LEU A 233 1.73 -10.97 3.33
CA LEU A 233 1.37 -10.41 4.62
C LEU A 233 2.61 -9.80 5.27
N THR A 234 2.51 -8.52 5.64
CA THR A 234 3.48 -7.83 6.49
C THR A 234 2.78 -7.31 7.74
N LEU A 235 3.25 -7.73 8.91
CA LEU A 235 2.77 -7.28 10.21
C LEU A 235 3.94 -6.70 10.99
N GLU A 236 3.83 -5.45 11.44
CA GLU A 236 4.74 -4.83 12.39
C GLU A 236 3.90 -4.30 13.55
N VAL A 237 3.84 -5.09 14.61
CA VAL A 237 2.85 -5.02 15.69
C VAL A 237 3.61 -4.99 17.01
N ASN A 238 3.64 -3.83 17.66
CA ASN A 238 4.42 -3.60 18.87
C ASN A 238 3.53 -3.60 20.13
N ASN A 239 2.54 -4.51 20.21
CA ASN A 239 1.69 -4.67 21.39
C ASN A 239 2.10 -5.95 22.15
N GLY A 240 2.74 -5.78 23.30
CA GLY A 240 3.17 -6.89 24.16
C GLY A 240 2.07 -7.54 24.98
N ASN A 241 0.85 -6.97 24.96
CA ASN A 241 -0.29 -7.52 25.68
C ASN A 241 -0.95 -8.69 24.94
N GLU A 242 -0.54 -8.98 23.70
CA GLU A 242 -1.09 -10.06 22.89
C GLU A 242 0.01 -10.98 22.37
N LEU A 243 -0.11 -12.27 22.69
CA LEU A 243 0.57 -13.33 21.95
C LEU A 243 -0.33 -13.72 20.77
N LEU A 244 0.24 -13.77 19.56
CA LEU A 244 -0.49 -13.96 18.30
C LEU A 244 -0.12 -15.26 17.59
N ASP A 245 0.64 -16.14 18.25
CA ASP A 245 1.23 -17.35 17.68
C ASP A 245 0.18 -18.24 17.00
N ASP A 246 -0.93 -18.52 17.69
CA ASP A 246 -1.96 -19.44 17.20
C ASP A 246 -2.82 -18.81 16.10
N GLU A 247 -3.26 -17.57 16.29
CA GLU A 247 -4.09 -16.87 15.31
C GLU A 247 -3.33 -16.65 14.00
N LEU A 248 -2.04 -16.27 14.10
CA LEU A 248 -1.20 -16.08 12.94
C LEU A 248 -0.92 -17.41 12.23
N LEU A 249 -0.63 -18.49 12.97
CA LEU A 249 -0.42 -19.80 12.37
C LEU A 249 -1.69 -20.29 11.66
N GLN A 250 -2.86 -20.18 12.29
CA GLN A 250 -4.14 -20.54 11.69
C GLN A 250 -4.42 -19.75 10.40
N LEU A 251 -4.16 -18.44 10.40
CA LEU A 251 -4.28 -17.60 9.21
C LEU A 251 -3.35 -18.09 8.08
N ILE A 252 -2.08 -18.35 8.39
CA ILE A 252 -1.09 -18.82 7.42
C ILE A 252 -1.53 -20.15 6.78
N LEU A 253 -2.01 -21.09 7.58
CA LEU A 253 -2.46 -22.40 7.10
C LEU A 253 -3.75 -22.30 6.27
N SER A 254 -4.60 -21.32 6.57
CA SER A 254 -5.84 -21.08 5.83
C SER A 254 -5.61 -20.41 4.47
N CYS A 255 -4.59 -19.56 4.35
CA CYS A 255 -4.31 -18.80 3.13
C CYS A 255 -3.59 -19.62 2.05
N ARG A 256 -4.35 -20.06 1.04
CA ARG A 256 -3.85 -20.98 -0.01
C ARG A 256 -2.86 -20.38 -0.99
N LYS A 257 -2.72 -19.05 -1.03
CA LYS A 257 -1.80 -18.34 -1.94
C LYS A 257 -0.70 -17.56 -1.22
N LEU A 258 -0.65 -17.63 0.11
CA LEU A 258 0.30 -16.88 0.90
C LEU A 258 1.70 -17.46 0.73
N PHE A 259 2.54 -16.73 0.00
CA PHE A 259 3.94 -17.12 -0.24
C PHE A 259 4.95 -16.22 0.47
N PHE A 260 4.53 -15.03 0.90
CA PHE A 260 5.39 -14.07 1.59
C PHE A 260 4.83 -13.70 2.96
N LEU A 261 5.64 -13.92 4.00
CA LEU A 261 5.34 -13.54 5.36
C LEU A 261 6.49 -12.70 5.94
N LYS A 262 6.15 -11.49 6.41
CA LYS A 262 7.03 -10.67 7.24
C LYS A 262 6.30 -10.31 8.53
N VAL A 263 6.82 -10.68 9.69
CA VAL A 263 6.16 -10.45 10.98
C VAL A 263 7.17 -9.95 12.00
N TRP A 264 6.93 -8.77 12.54
CA TRP A 264 7.63 -8.23 13.69
C TRP A 264 6.61 -8.05 14.81
N ALA A 265 6.63 -8.95 15.79
CA ALA A 265 5.62 -9.01 16.84
C ALA A 265 6.15 -9.75 18.08
N PHE A 266 5.47 -9.60 19.21
CA PHE A 266 5.66 -10.47 20.36
C PHE A 266 5.15 -11.87 20.02
N LEU A 267 6.07 -12.82 19.93
CA LEU A 267 5.81 -14.21 19.53
C LEU A 267 6.69 -15.15 20.37
N SER A 268 6.34 -16.43 20.47
CA SER A 268 7.28 -17.41 21.01
C SER A 268 8.26 -17.91 19.95
N VAL A 269 9.41 -18.43 20.38
CA VAL A 269 10.33 -19.15 19.48
C VAL A 269 9.65 -20.41 18.89
N THR A 270 8.73 -21.02 19.63
CA THR A 270 7.99 -22.22 19.19
C THR A 270 7.09 -21.95 17.99
N PHE A 271 6.62 -20.71 17.79
CA PHE A 271 5.90 -20.31 16.59
C PHE A 271 6.71 -20.60 15.32
N VAL A 272 8.01 -20.26 15.32
CA VAL A 272 8.89 -20.45 14.17
C VAL A 272 9.10 -21.94 13.88
N GLU A 273 9.27 -22.76 14.92
CA GLU A 273 9.37 -24.20 14.78
C GLU A 273 8.10 -24.80 14.18
N ARG A 274 6.93 -24.44 14.73
CA ARG A 274 5.61 -24.89 14.23
C ARG A 274 5.40 -24.45 12.78
N LEU A 275 5.78 -23.22 12.43
CA LEU A 275 5.67 -22.69 11.08
C LEU A 275 6.52 -23.49 10.08
N LEU A 276 7.80 -23.72 10.42
CA LEU A 276 8.72 -24.48 9.58
C LEU A 276 8.29 -25.95 9.45
N HIS A 277 7.78 -26.55 10.52
CA HIS A 277 7.25 -27.91 10.48
C HIS A 277 6.06 -28.02 9.51
N ASN A 278 5.08 -27.12 9.62
CA ASN A 278 3.95 -27.08 8.68
C ASN A 278 4.42 -26.83 7.23
N ARG A 279 5.45 -26.00 7.04
CA ARG A 279 6.02 -25.77 5.71
C ARG A 279 6.75 -27.01 5.15
N ALA A 280 7.47 -27.75 5.99
CA ALA A 280 8.12 -29.01 5.62
C ALA A 280 7.09 -30.07 5.20
N GLU A 281 5.95 -30.12 5.90
CA GLU A 281 4.81 -30.98 5.57
C GLU A 281 3.94 -30.46 4.42
N ARG A 282 4.36 -29.36 3.76
CA ARG A 282 3.63 -28.73 2.64
C ARG A 282 2.21 -28.28 2.98
N LYS A 283 1.92 -28.00 4.26
CA LYS A 283 0.64 -27.45 4.72
C LYS A 283 0.49 -25.95 4.42
N CYS A 284 1.57 -25.26 4.05
CA CYS A 284 1.55 -23.89 3.55
C CYS A 284 2.55 -23.67 2.41
N PHE A 285 2.39 -22.57 1.67
CA PHE A 285 3.15 -22.27 0.44
C PHE A 285 4.21 -21.17 0.60
N LEU A 286 4.62 -20.91 1.84
CA LEU A 286 5.60 -19.86 2.13
C LEU A 286 6.93 -20.12 1.45
N THR A 287 7.43 -19.14 0.72
CA THR A 287 8.78 -19.11 0.13
C THR A 287 9.63 -18.01 0.75
N THR A 288 9.01 -17.05 1.43
CA THR A 288 9.70 -16.01 2.20
C THR A 288 9.14 -15.95 3.61
N ILE A 289 10.02 -16.12 4.60
CA ILE A 289 9.70 -16.07 6.03
C ILE A 289 10.66 -15.09 6.69
N LYS A 290 10.16 -13.93 7.10
CA LYS A 290 10.93 -12.91 7.81
C LYS A 290 10.30 -12.62 9.16
N VAL A 291 10.83 -13.16 10.25
CA VAL A 291 10.26 -13.00 11.60
C VAL A 291 11.23 -12.24 12.50
N ARG A 292 10.74 -11.21 13.18
CA ARG A 292 11.42 -10.58 14.30
C ARG A 292 10.57 -10.80 15.54
N ILE A 293 11.09 -11.59 16.46
CA ILE A 293 10.41 -11.93 17.70
C ILE A 293 10.74 -10.84 18.72
N TYR A 294 9.74 -10.05 19.11
CA TYR A 294 9.88 -9.12 20.21
C TYR A 294 9.82 -9.84 21.55
N THR A 295 10.70 -9.45 22.45
CA THR A 295 10.74 -9.93 23.84
C THR A 295 10.95 -8.75 24.77
N SER A 296 10.34 -8.82 25.96
CA SER A 296 10.54 -7.87 27.05
C SER A 296 11.82 -8.14 27.84
N ARG A 297 12.49 -9.27 27.59
CA ARG A 297 13.75 -9.65 28.24
C ARG A 297 14.92 -8.90 27.62
N ARG A 298 15.87 -8.45 28.45
CA ARG A 298 17.11 -7.80 28.00
C ARG A 298 18.11 -8.80 27.42
N GLU A 299 18.18 -9.99 28.01
CA GLU A 299 19.00 -11.09 27.52
C GLU A 299 18.15 -12.00 26.64
N THR A 300 18.66 -12.32 25.45
CA THR A 300 17.97 -13.16 24.46
C THR A 300 18.79 -14.39 24.07
N SER A 301 19.80 -14.75 24.88
CA SER A 301 20.76 -15.81 24.59
C SER A 301 20.11 -17.20 24.50
N GLU A 302 19.15 -17.49 25.37
CA GLU A 302 18.39 -18.74 25.37
C GLU A 302 17.53 -18.86 24.10
N GLU A 303 16.77 -17.80 23.77
CA GLU A 303 15.92 -17.77 22.59
C GLU A 303 16.76 -17.84 21.29
N GLU A 304 17.92 -17.18 21.25
CA GLU A 304 18.88 -17.30 20.14
C GLU A 304 19.42 -18.72 20.00
N GLN A 305 19.74 -19.41 21.10
CA GLN A 305 20.22 -20.78 21.08
C GLN A 305 19.13 -21.76 20.59
N LEU A 306 17.88 -21.54 21.00
CA LEU A 306 16.72 -22.28 20.48
C LEU A 306 16.54 -22.05 18.98
N LEU A 307 16.62 -20.80 18.51
CA LEU A 307 16.54 -20.48 17.08
C LEU A 307 17.65 -21.14 16.27
N ARG A 308 18.89 -21.21 16.79
CA ARG A 308 19.99 -21.95 16.16
C ARG A 308 19.70 -23.44 16.05
N THR A 309 19.09 -24.02 17.09
CA THR A 309 18.68 -25.43 17.10
C THR A 309 17.59 -25.69 16.06
N ILE A 310 16.59 -24.83 15.97
CA ILE A 310 15.53 -24.88 14.95
C ILE A 310 16.13 -24.75 13.54
N TYR A 311 17.02 -23.79 13.31
CA TYR A 311 17.69 -23.62 12.03
C TYR A 311 18.43 -24.90 11.61
N LYS A 312 19.19 -25.53 12.51
CA LYS A 312 19.88 -26.80 12.24
C LYS A 312 18.88 -27.92 11.89
N LYS A 313 17.76 -28.02 12.60
CA LYS A 313 16.71 -29.02 12.36
C LYS A 313 16.07 -28.89 10.96
N PHE A 314 15.86 -27.66 10.49
CA PHE A 314 15.23 -27.38 9.19
C PHE A 314 16.21 -26.89 8.11
N LYS A 315 17.51 -27.09 8.31
CA LYS A 315 18.57 -26.49 7.47
C LYS A 315 18.35 -26.76 5.98
N ASN A 316 18.07 -28.00 5.61
CA ASN A 316 17.86 -28.37 4.22
C ASN A 316 16.70 -27.60 3.58
N LEU A 317 15.56 -27.47 4.26
CA LEU A 317 14.41 -26.71 3.79
C LEU A 317 14.77 -25.22 3.68
N ILE A 318 15.42 -24.67 4.70
CA ILE A 318 15.75 -23.25 4.77
C ILE A 318 16.73 -22.86 3.66
N ASP A 319 17.83 -23.58 3.51
CA ASP A 319 18.91 -23.23 2.60
C ASP A 319 18.56 -23.49 1.12
N SER A 320 17.59 -24.37 0.84
CA SER A 320 17.20 -24.73 -0.54
C SER A 320 15.95 -24.03 -1.06
N GLU A 321 14.94 -23.80 -0.20
CA GLU A 321 13.60 -23.38 -0.65
C GLU A 321 13.14 -22.03 -0.08
N LEU A 322 13.78 -21.50 0.97
CA LEU A 322 13.25 -20.35 1.72
C LEU A 322 14.18 -19.13 1.69
N ASN A 323 13.60 -17.97 1.41
CA ASN A 323 14.15 -16.68 1.82
C ASN A 323 13.84 -16.47 3.31
N TYR A 324 14.73 -16.98 4.16
CA TYR A 324 14.54 -17.06 5.62
C TYR A 324 15.34 -16.00 6.37
N PHE A 325 14.69 -15.30 7.30
CA PHE A 325 15.33 -14.41 8.26
C PHE A 325 14.54 -14.46 9.57
N VAL A 326 15.16 -14.92 10.64
CA VAL A 326 14.53 -14.96 11.96
C VAL A 326 15.51 -14.50 13.02
N ILE A 327 15.09 -13.50 13.82
CA ILE A 327 15.87 -12.97 14.93
C ILE A 327 14.96 -12.69 16.13
N THR A 328 15.54 -12.74 17.32
CA THR A 328 14.99 -12.11 18.53
C THR A 328 15.36 -10.63 18.54
N TYR A 329 14.52 -9.81 19.17
CA TYR A 329 14.77 -8.39 19.32
C TYR A 329 14.22 -7.90 20.67
N PRO A 330 15.09 -7.48 21.61
CA PRO A 330 14.64 -6.94 22.88
C PRO A 330 13.96 -5.58 22.64
N LEU A 331 12.69 -5.46 23.02
CA LEU A 331 11.90 -4.23 22.94
C LEU A 331 11.66 -3.74 24.37
N VAL A 332 12.65 -3.02 24.92
CA VAL A 332 12.61 -2.43 26.27
C VAL A 332 11.87 -1.08 26.23
#